data_AF-A0A955ZCK1-F1
#
_entry.id   AF-A0A955ZCK1-F1
#
_cell.length_a   1.000
_cell.length_b   1.000
_cell.length_c   1.000
_cell.angle_alpha   90.00
_cell.angle_beta   90.00
_cell.angle_gamma   90.00
#
_symmetry.space_group_name_H-M   'P 1'
#
loop_
_entity.id
_entity.type
_entity.pdbx_description
1 polymer ?
#
loop_
_entity_poly.entity_id
_entity_poly.type
_entity_poly.pdbx_seq_one_letter_code
_entity_poly.pdbx_strand_id
1 'polypeptide(L)' 'MKDLPLDARVLGGGDGLVVVLLHGFGAPGTDLVPLAREIPAPQGTRWVLPAAPIALPPEYGSGRAWWMIDV' A
#
# COMPACT_ATOMS: atom_id res chain seq x y z
N MET A 1 -6.86 -20.58 3.91
CA MET A 1 -6.70 -19.18 3.49
C MET A 1 -7.00 -19.16 2.00
N LYS A 2 -7.98 -18.39 1.51
CA LYS A 2 -8.21 -18.27 0.06
C LYS A 2 -7.20 -17.26 -0.45
N ASP A 3 -6.37 -17.64 -1.42
CA ASP A 3 -5.47 -16.72 -2.10
C ASP A 3 -6.29 -15.71 -2.90
N LEU A 4 -6.57 -14.57 -2.27
CA LEU A 4 -7.13 -13.42 -2.97
C LEU A 4 -5.96 -12.68 -3.64
N PRO A 5 -6.05 -12.31 -4.93
CA PRO A 5 -5.02 -11.49 -5.54
C PRO A 5 -4.91 -10.17 -4.78
N LEU A 6 -3.71 -9.89 -4.29
CA LEU A 6 -3.40 -8.65 -3.60
C LEU A 6 -3.34 -7.52 -4.64
N ASP A 7 -4.21 -6.51 -4.54
CA ASP A 7 -4.05 -5.29 -5.33
C ASP A 7 -2.86 -4.50 -4.78
N ALA A 8 -1.93 -4.12 -5.65
CA ALA A 8 -0.77 -3.34 -5.28
C ALA A 8 -0.39 -2.37 -6.38
N ARG A 9 0.11 -1.20 -5.99
CA ARG A 9 0.84 -0.32 -6.89
C ARG A 9 2.32 -0.68 -6.80
N VAL A 10 2.92 -0.92 -7.95
CA VAL A 10 4.36 -1.18 -8.09
C VAL A 10 4.98 -0.02 -8.84
N LEU A 11 6.02 0.58 -8.27
CA LEU A 11 6.76 1.69 -8.87
C LEU A 11 8.24 1.32 -9.01
N GLY A 12 8.90 1.89 -10.02
CA GLY A 12 10.27 1.52 -10.39
C GLY A 12 10.32 0.25 -11.25
N GLY A 13 11.51 -0.33 -11.43
CA GLY A 13 11.68 -1.48 -12.33
C GLY A 13 13.10 -2.08 -12.37
N GLY A 14 13.90 -1.91 -11.32
CA GLY A 14 15.25 -2.51 -11.22
C GLY A 14 15.30 -3.70 -10.27
N ASP A 15 16.48 -4.33 -10.16
CA ASP A 15 16.70 -5.49 -9.27
C ASP A 15 17.23 -5.11 -7.89
N GLY A 16 17.13 -3.81 -7.54
CA GLY A 16 17.56 -3.30 -6.25
C GLY A 16 16.63 -3.68 -5.10
N LEU A 17 16.81 -2.96 -3.97
CA LEU A 17 15.99 -3.12 -2.77
C LEU A 17 14.50 -3.01 -3.09
N VAL A 18 13.69 -3.82 -2.40
CA VAL A 18 12.24 -3.67 -2.41
C VAL A 18 11.82 -3.00 -1.11
N VAL A 19 11.10 -1.88 -1.23
CA VAL A 19 10.47 -1.22 -0.09
C VAL A 19 8.96 -1.46 -0.20
N VAL A 20 8.39 -2.01 0.88
CA VAL A 20 6.94 -2.24 0.99
C VAL A 20 6.34 -1.20 1.92
N LEU A 21 5.45 -0.37 1.40
CA LEU A 21 4.78 0.70 2.15
C LEU A 21 3.32 0.34 2.41
N LEU A 22 2.97 0.14 3.68
CA LEU A 22 1.63 -0.24 4.13
C LEU A 22 0.90 1.00 4.64
N HIS A 23 -0.24 1.34 4.04
CA HIS A 23 -1.06 2.47 4.48
C HIS A 23 -1.75 2.18 5.83
N GLY A 24 -2.14 3.24 6.54
CA GLY A 24 -2.88 3.16 7.80
C GLY A 24 -4.36 2.78 7.63
N PHE A 25 -5.04 2.48 8.74
CA PHE A 25 -6.49 2.21 8.74
C PHE A 25 -7.27 3.38 8.14
N GLY A 26 -8.25 3.09 7.27
CA GLY A 26 -9.10 4.13 6.67
C GLY A 26 -8.49 4.80 5.44
N ALA A 27 -7.20 4.61 5.16
CA ALA A 27 -6.56 5.16 3.98
C ALA A 27 -6.78 4.29 2.73
N PRO A 28 -6.75 4.87 1.51
CA PRO A 28 -6.81 4.12 0.27
C PRO A 28 -5.47 3.43 -0.04
N GLY A 29 -5.48 2.41 -0.90
CA GLY A 29 -4.26 1.72 -1.34
C GLY A 29 -3.23 2.62 -2.06
N THR A 30 -3.64 3.80 -2.53
CA THR A 30 -2.78 4.79 -3.20
C THR A 30 -2.17 5.82 -2.25
N ASP A 31 -2.51 5.80 -0.96
CA ASP A 31 -2.17 6.83 0.02
C ASP A 31 -0.67 7.16 0.06
N LEU A 32 0.17 6.12 0.04
CA LEU A 32 1.63 6.27 0.16
C LEU A 32 2.37 6.38 -1.18
N VAL A 33 1.66 6.40 -2.32
CA VAL A 33 2.30 6.56 -3.65
C VAL A 33 3.13 7.84 -3.75
N PRO A 34 2.68 9.02 -3.25
CA PRO A 34 3.51 10.22 -3.25
C PRO A 34 4.75 10.07 -2.37
N LEU A 35 4.65 9.42 -1.20
CA LEU A 35 5.77 9.26 -0.27
C LEU A 35 6.94 8.48 -0.88
N ALA A 36 6.66 7.50 -1.75
CA ALA A 36 7.69 6.74 -2.47
C ALA A 36 8.60 7.61 -3.35
N ARG A 37 8.18 8.84 -3.70
CA ARG A 37 8.99 9.80 -4.47
C ARG A 37 9.85 10.71 -3.61
N GLU A 38 9.51 10.82 -2.32
CA GLU A 38 10.16 11.75 -1.39
C GLU A 38 11.23 11.06 -0.54
N ILE A 39 11.14 9.74 -0.34
CA ILE A 39 12.15 8.98 0.40
C ILE A 39 13.42 8.85 -0.44
N PRO A 40 14.59 9.35 0.03
CA PRO A 40 15.85 9.10 -0.64
C PRO A 40 16.18 7.61 -0.57
N ALA A 41 16.23 6.95 -1.73
CA ALA A 41 16.52 5.53 -1.84
C ALA A 41 17.57 5.26 -2.93
N PRO A 42 18.35 4.18 -2.83
CA PRO A 42 19.28 3.79 -3.88
C PRO A 42 18.60 3.65 -5.24
N GLN A 43 19.32 3.98 -6.32
CA GLN A 43 18.84 3.76 -7.67
C GLN A 43 18.47 2.28 -7.90
N GLY A 44 17.38 2.05 -8.62
CA GLY A 44 16.87 0.70 -8.87
C GLY A 44 16.00 0.14 -7.74
N THR A 45 15.74 0.91 -6.68
CA THR A 45 14.73 0.56 -5.66
C THR A 45 13.36 0.36 -6.31
N ARG A 46 12.70 -0.74 -5.95
CA ARG A 46 11.31 -1.03 -6.29
C ARG A 46 10.42 -0.73 -5.11
N TRP A 47 9.26 -0.15 -5.38
CA TRP A 47 8.28 0.17 -4.36
C TRP A 47 7.04 -0.68 -4.56
N VAL A 48 6.57 -1.31 -3.50
CA VAL A 48 5.33 -2.09 -3.50
C VAL A 48 4.39 -1.48 -2.47
N LEU A 49 3.25 -1.00 -2.92
CA LEU A 49 2.26 -0.31 -2.11
C LEU A 49 0.94 -1.07 -2.21
N PRO A 50 0.78 -2.12 -1.39
CA PRO A 50 -0.41 -2.95 -1.42
C PRO A 50 -1.61 -2.23 -0.81
N ALA A 51 -2.78 -2.47 -1.39
CA ALA A 51 -4.06 -2.08 -0.82
C ALA A 51 -4.49 -3.13 0.20
N ALA A 52 -4.89 -2.70 1.40
CA ALA A 52 -5.32 -3.63 2.43
C ALA A 52 -6.57 -4.43 1.99
N PRO A 53 -6.76 -5.69 2.41
CA PRO A 53 -7.80 -6.55 1.83
C PRO A 53 -9.23 -6.16 2.21
N ILE A 54 -9.45 -5.55 3.38
CA ILE A 54 -10.80 -5.20 3.87
C ILE A 54 -11.17 -3.82 3.33
N ALA A 55 -12.23 -3.76 2.51
CA ALA A 55 -12.86 -2.48 2.16
C ALA A 55 -13.69 -1.99 3.36
N LEU A 56 -13.56 -0.71 3.70
CA LEU A 56 -14.34 -0.10 4.77
C LEU A 56 -15.66 0.49 4.25
N PRO A 57 -16.61 0.81 5.15
CA PRO A 57 -17.85 1.49 4.80
C PRO A 57 -17.63 2.83 4.06
N PRO A 58 -18.60 3.30 3.25
CA PRO A 58 -18.47 4.51 2.42
C PRO A 58 -18.10 5.79 3.17
N GLU A 59 -18.34 5.86 4.48
CA GLU A 59 -17.95 6.96 5.37
C GLU A 59 -16.42 7.16 5.40
N TYR A 60 -15.65 6.12 5.05
CA TYR A 60 -14.20 6.15 4.89
C TYR A 60 -13.77 6.39 3.43
N GLY A 61 -14.70 6.75 2.52
CA GLY A 61 -14.42 6.91 1.10
C GLY A 61 -13.93 5.61 0.45
N SER A 62 -12.74 5.63 -0.14
CA SER A 62 -12.07 4.43 -0.68
C SER A 62 -11.16 3.73 0.34
N GLY A 63 -11.38 4.00 1.62
CA GLY A 63 -10.59 3.52 2.75
C GLY A 63 -10.58 2.00 2.90
N ARG A 64 -9.44 1.48 3.34
CA ARG A 64 -9.21 0.04 3.50
C ARG A 64 -8.54 -0.26 4.84
N ALA A 65 -8.61 -1.53 5.27
CA ALA A 65 -8.02 -1.98 6.52
C ALA A 65 -7.33 -3.35 6.37
N TRP A 66 -6.21 -3.52 7.08
CA TRP A 66 -5.50 -4.79 7.19
C TRP A 66 -6.20 -5.74 8.16
N TRP A 67 -6.74 -5.17 9.23
CA TRP A 67 -7.61 -5.77 10.23
C TRP A 67 -8.50 -4.66 10.81
N MET A 68 -9.66 -5.03 11.37
CA MET A 68 -10.48 -4.09 12.14
C MET A 68 -9.74 -3.73 13.41
N ILE A 69 -9.67 -2.43 13.73
CA ILE A 69 -9.13 -1.95 14.99
C ILE A 69 -10.26 -1.81 16.00
N ASP A 70 -9.92 -1.98 17.28
CA ASP A 70 -10.82 -1.59 18.35
C ASP A 70 -10.79 -0.06 18.46
N VAL A 71 -11.98 0.54 18.47
CA VAL A 71 -12.19 2.00 18.55
C VAL A 71 -12.97 2.34 19.80
#